data_AF-A0A355GNU6-F1
#
_entry.id   AF-A0A355GNU6-F1
#
_cell.length_a   1.000
_cell.length_b   1.000
_cell.length_c   1.000
_cell.angle_alpha   90.00
_cell.angle_beta   90.00
_cell.angle_gamma   90.00
#
_symmetry.space_group_name_H-M   'P 1'
#
loop_
_entity.id
_entity.type
_entity.pdbx_description
1 polymer ?
#
loop_
_entity_poly.entity_id
_entity_poly.type
_entity_poly.pdbx_seq_one_letter_code
_entity_poly.pdbx_strand_id
1 'polypeptide(L)'
;MHHLTHLLLSLIVLFFSFSNCHAEFDKSCQVGVAKINITPDYPVLLNGYASRGTDLINQVEQPLWARAIAVLDHQRQPYVLISVENCGVPASLTKAVVAHLKEQHEITPANVVVCSTHTHAAPMLTGVLPNIYTKDLSHSEQAVVDRYTGDLIQKLTIVAQQAIQDAQPALLEWGIGTATFAKNRRNITGPTDYDLPILRVKSPEGKSRAILVGYACHCTTLGGVPFMSGDWAGCAVEEIEADLPGCMAMVVIGCGADQNPKFRGDDQGAARVNG
;
A
#
# COMPACT_ATOMS: atom_id res chain seq x y z
N MET A 1 50.96 52.44 46.23
CA MET A 1 51.11 52.00 44.83
C MET A 1 51.13 50.47 44.86
N HIS A 2 49.96 49.82 44.68
CA HIS A 2 49.57 49.11 43.46
C HIS A 2 50.55 47.96 43.13
N HIS A 3 50.21 46.67 43.02
CA HIS A 3 48.93 45.97 42.92
C HIS A 3 49.13 44.49 43.33
N LEU A 4 48.12 43.98 44.02
CA LEU A 4 47.84 42.57 44.27
C LEU A 4 47.07 42.02 43.04
N THR A 5 47.46 40.86 42.49
CA THR A 5 46.59 40.11 41.57
C THR A 5 46.65 38.63 41.92
N HIS A 6 45.62 38.17 42.64
CA HIS A 6 45.28 36.77 42.84
C HIS A 6 44.64 36.22 41.57
N LEU A 7 45.16 35.09 41.07
CA LEU A 7 44.53 34.31 40.01
C LEU A 7 43.61 33.27 40.69
N LEU A 8 42.30 33.51 40.68
CA LEU A 8 41.28 32.54 41.08
C LEU A 8 40.87 31.75 39.83
N LEU A 9 41.24 30.47 39.77
CA LEU A 9 40.66 29.52 38.82
C LEU A 9 39.28 29.10 39.32
N SER A 10 38.23 29.60 38.67
CA SER A 10 36.87 29.10 38.85
C SER A 10 36.61 27.98 37.84
N LEU A 11 36.68 26.74 38.30
CA LEU A 11 36.29 25.56 37.52
C LEU A 11 34.74 25.48 37.50
N ILE A 12 34.13 25.90 36.39
CA ILE A 12 32.68 25.74 36.17
C ILE A 12 32.45 24.31 35.70
N VAL A 13 31.95 23.46 36.60
CA VAL A 13 31.41 22.14 36.24
C VAL A 13 29.95 22.33 35.84
N LEU A 14 29.70 22.37 34.53
CA LEU A 14 28.36 22.32 33.96
C LEU A 14 27.82 20.89 34.07
N PHE A 15 27.04 20.61 35.11
CA PHE A 15 26.15 19.45 35.14
C PHE A 15 25.01 19.69 34.15
N PHE A 16 25.12 19.13 32.95
CA PHE A 16 23.95 18.93 32.10
C PHE A 16 23.12 17.79 32.71
N SER A 17 22.15 18.15 33.57
CA SER A 17 21.04 17.26 33.85
C SER A 17 20.25 17.10 32.56
N PHE A 18 20.47 15.98 31.86
CA PHE A 18 19.47 15.45 30.95
C PHE A 18 18.27 15.06 31.82
N SER A 19 17.33 15.99 31.98
CA SER A 19 15.96 15.60 32.29
C SER A 19 15.48 14.75 31.12
N ASN A 20 15.65 13.43 31.25
CA ASN A 20 14.86 12.48 30.50
C ASN A 20 13.40 12.73 30.91
N CYS A 21 12.76 13.68 30.25
CA CYS A 21 11.31 13.73 30.19
C CYS A 21 10.92 12.46 29.46
N HIS A 22 10.75 11.37 30.22
CA HIS A 22 9.89 10.29 29.79
C HIS A 22 8.52 10.92 29.71
N ALA A 23 8.19 11.44 28.52
CA ALA A 23 6.80 11.55 28.16
C ALA A 23 6.22 10.15 28.40
N GLU A 24 5.32 10.03 29.37
CA GLU A 24 4.52 8.84 29.56
C GLU A 24 3.83 8.56 28.22
N PHE A 25 4.33 7.57 27.49
CA PHE A 25 3.80 7.14 26.20
C PHE A 25 2.53 6.30 26.43
N ASP A 26 1.52 6.92 27.03
CA ASP A 26 0.23 6.30 27.37
C ASP A 26 -0.69 6.12 26.12
N LYS A 27 -0.13 6.25 24.92
CA LYS A 27 -0.83 6.12 23.63
C LYS A 27 -0.07 5.28 22.60
N SER A 28 0.71 4.29 23.03
CA SER A 28 1.26 3.32 22.09
C SER A 28 0.15 2.36 21.63
N CYS A 29 -0.13 2.35 20.34
CA CYS A 29 -0.96 1.31 19.73
C CYS A 29 -0.07 0.15 19.28
N GLN A 30 -0.66 -1.04 19.16
CA GLN A 30 0.07 -2.22 18.72
C GLN A 30 -0.14 -2.35 17.22
N VAL A 31 0.92 -2.11 16.45
CA VAL A 31 0.85 -2.09 14.99
C VAL A 31 1.83 -3.08 14.42
N GLY A 32 1.34 -3.96 13.55
CA GLY A 32 2.16 -4.90 12.81
C GLY A 32 1.99 -4.68 11.31
N VAL A 33 3.04 -5.00 10.58
CA VAL A 33 3.13 -4.69 9.15
C VAL A 33 3.69 -5.91 8.41
N ALA A 34 3.18 -6.19 7.22
CA ALA A 34 3.66 -7.29 6.40
C ALA A 34 3.44 -7.03 4.92
N LYS A 35 4.30 -7.61 4.08
CA LYS A 35 4.12 -7.65 2.63
C LYS A 35 4.39 -9.03 2.07
N ILE A 36 3.66 -9.40 1.02
CA ILE A 36 3.85 -10.66 0.30
C ILE A 36 3.81 -10.41 -1.22
N ASN A 37 4.67 -11.11 -1.95
CA ASN A 37 4.68 -11.05 -3.41
C ASN A 37 3.49 -11.86 -3.96
N ILE A 38 2.61 -11.19 -4.71
CA ILE A 38 1.41 -11.77 -5.34
C ILE A 38 1.56 -12.00 -6.84
N THR A 39 2.75 -11.81 -7.40
CA THR A 39 3.06 -12.12 -8.79
C THR A 39 2.92 -13.63 -9.03
N PRO A 40 2.17 -14.07 -10.05
CA PRO A 40 2.12 -15.48 -10.45
C PRO A 40 3.41 -15.87 -11.18
N ASP A 41 3.81 -17.14 -11.06
CA ASP A 41 4.91 -17.77 -11.80
C ASP A 41 4.42 -18.49 -13.08
N TYR A 42 3.16 -18.25 -13.45
CA TYR A 42 2.50 -18.81 -14.63
C TYR A 42 1.81 -17.72 -15.46
N PRO A 43 1.56 -17.95 -16.76
CA PRO A 43 0.86 -16.99 -17.61
C PRO A 43 -0.58 -16.75 -17.14
N VAL A 44 -1.03 -15.49 -17.18
CA VAL A 44 -2.35 -15.04 -16.71
C VAL A 44 -3.03 -14.09 -17.67
N LEU A 45 -4.36 -13.95 -17.55
CA LEU A 45 -5.08 -12.82 -18.16
C LEU A 45 -4.88 -11.57 -17.31
N LEU A 46 -4.66 -10.40 -17.93
CA LEU A 46 -4.62 -9.11 -17.23
C LEU A 46 -5.92 -8.32 -17.42
N ASN A 47 -6.44 -7.74 -16.34
CA ASN A 47 -7.71 -7.01 -16.35
C ASN A 47 -7.52 -5.48 -16.42
N GLY A 48 -8.56 -4.74 -16.82
CA GLY A 48 -8.63 -3.28 -16.81
C GLY A 48 -8.84 -2.63 -18.18
N TYR A 49 -8.23 -3.18 -19.24
CA TYR A 49 -8.37 -2.68 -20.61
C TYR A 49 -9.05 -3.68 -21.53
N ALA A 50 -10.23 -3.33 -22.04
CA ALA A 50 -10.97 -4.13 -23.03
C ALA A 50 -10.16 -4.40 -24.30
N SER A 51 -9.32 -3.45 -24.73
CA SER A 51 -8.51 -3.55 -25.95
C SER A 51 -7.37 -4.57 -25.86
N ARG A 52 -7.07 -5.12 -24.67
CA ARG A 52 -5.95 -6.06 -24.47
C ARG A 52 -6.24 -7.46 -25.03
N GLY A 53 -7.50 -7.83 -25.20
CA GLY A 53 -7.86 -9.21 -25.57
C GLY A 53 -7.52 -10.21 -24.45
N THR A 54 -7.43 -11.50 -24.81
CA THR A 54 -7.26 -12.60 -23.85
C THR A 54 -5.94 -13.38 -24.01
N ASP A 55 -4.91 -12.73 -24.54
CA ASP A 55 -3.58 -13.33 -24.57
C ASP A 55 -3.07 -13.52 -23.13
N LEU A 56 -2.51 -14.70 -22.86
CA LEU A 56 -1.91 -14.99 -21.56
C LEU A 56 -0.55 -14.31 -21.45
N ILE A 57 -0.37 -13.55 -20.38
CA ILE A 57 0.80 -12.74 -20.10
C ILE A 57 1.61 -13.36 -18.96
N ASN A 58 2.91 -13.52 -19.18
CA ASN A 58 3.88 -13.94 -18.16
C ASN A 58 4.99 -12.91 -17.92
N GLN A 59 5.06 -11.85 -18.73
CA GLN A 59 6.05 -10.79 -18.57
C GLN A 59 5.76 -9.96 -17.32
N VAL A 60 6.79 -9.71 -16.53
CA VAL A 60 6.73 -8.93 -15.29
C VAL A 60 7.78 -7.82 -15.40
N GLU A 61 7.33 -6.57 -15.48
CA GLU A 61 8.24 -5.41 -15.43
C GLU A 61 8.44 -4.94 -13.98
N GLN A 62 7.41 -5.10 -13.15
CA GLN A 62 7.46 -4.83 -11.72
C GLN A 62 6.69 -5.92 -10.97
N PRO A 63 7.28 -6.53 -9.92
CA PRO A 63 6.56 -7.50 -9.10
C PRO A 63 5.33 -6.87 -8.45
N LEU A 64 4.25 -7.64 -8.39
CA LEU A 64 3.02 -7.26 -7.74
C LEU A 64 3.04 -7.66 -6.26
N TRP A 65 2.47 -6.81 -5.40
CA TRP A 65 2.48 -7.01 -3.95
C TRP A 65 1.11 -6.84 -3.30
N ALA A 66 0.91 -7.57 -2.21
CA ALA A 66 -0.09 -7.23 -1.19
C ALA A 66 0.63 -6.80 0.08
N ARG A 67 0.14 -5.74 0.72
CA ARG A 67 0.75 -5.10 1.89
C ARG A 67 -0.31 -4.85 2.93
N ALA A 68 -0.04 -5.21 4.18
CA ALA A 68 -1.00 -5.14 5.27
C ALA A 68 -0.45 -4.34 6.45
N ILE A 69 -1.31 -3.51 7.03
CA ILE A 69 -1.13 -2.92 8.36
C ILE A 69 -2.22 -3.50 9.25
N ALA A 70 -1.82 -4.08 10.38
CA ALA A 70 -2.73 -4.54 11.42
C ALA A 70 -2.58 -3.62 12.64
N VAL A 71 -3.69 -3.12 13.17
CA VAL A 71 -3.75 -2.38 14.43
C VAL A 71 -4.53 -3.24 15.42
N LEU A 72 -3.96 -3.49 16.60
CA LEU A 72 -4.67 -4.16 17.69
C LEU A 72 -5.26 -3.10 18.62
N ASP A 73 -6.53 -3.27 19.00
CA ASP A 73 -7.16 -2.44 20.02
C ASP A 73 -6.69 -2.81 21.44
N HIS A 74 -7.28 -2.16 22.44
CA HIS A 74 -6.96 -2.39 23.85
C HIS A 74 -7.28 -3.82 24.32
N GLN A 75 -8.21 -4.52 23.66
CA GLN A 75 -8.57 -5.91 23.91
C GLN A 75 -7.74 -6.88 23.05
N ARG A 76 -6.74 -6.38 22.30
CA ARG A 76 -5.90 -7.14 21.36
C ARG A 76 -6.67 -7.65 20.13
N GLN A 77 -7.87 -7.14 19.85
CA GLN A 77 -8.61 -7.48 18.64
C GLN A 77 -7.93 -6.82 17.42
N PRO A 78 -7.63 -7.59 16.36
CA PRO A 78 -7.00 -7.04 15.17
C PRO A 78 -7.98 -6.33 14.23
N TYR A 79 -7.53 -5.20 13.67
CA TYR A 79 -8.11 -4.52 12.52
C TYR A 79 -7.04 -4.43 11.43
N VAL A 80 -7.32 -4.98 10.25
CA VAL A 80 -6.34 -5.16 9.17
C VAL A 80 -6.77 -4.37 7.94
N LEU A 81 -5.91 -3.47 7.49
CA LEU A 81 -6.00 -2.83 6.19
C LEU A 81 -5.00 -3.51 5.24
N ILE A 82 -5.49 -4.01 4.11
CA ILE A 82 -4.68 -4.60 3.06
C ILE A 82 -4.77 -3.72 1.81
N SER A 83 -3.64 -3.30 1.26
CA SER A 83 -3.56 -2.82 -0.11
C SER A 83 -3.06 -3.93 -1.02
N VAL A 84 -3.73 -4.13 -2.15
CA VAL A 84 -3.41 -5.14 -3.15
C VAL A 84 -3.23 -4.51 -4.52
N GLU A 85 -2.10 -4.79 -5.16
CA GLU A 85 -1.83 -4.40 -6.54
C GLU A 85 -2.63 -5.29 -7.51
N ASN A 86 -3.91 -4.96 -7.67
CA ASN A 86 -4.82 -5.58 -8.62
C ASN A 86 -5.79 -4.53 -9.21
N CYS A 87 -6.50 -4.86 -10.28
CA CYS A 87 -7.53 -3.98 -10.87
C CYS A 87 -8.77 -3.87 -9.98
N GLY A 88 -9.08 -4.85 -9.15
CA GLY A 88 -10.21 -4.78 -8.24
C GLY A 88 -10.17 -5.93 -7.25
N VAL A 89 -11.07 -5.93 -6.28
CA VAL A 89 -11.25 -7.07 -5.37
C VAL A 89 -12.74 -7.35 -5.25
N PRO A 90 -13.20 -8.55 -5.63
CA PRO A 90 -14.62 -8.88 -5.53
C PRO A 90 -14.98 -9.17 -4.08
N ALA A 91 -16.22 -8.89 -3.69
CA ALA A 91 -16.69 -9.12 -2.32
C ALA A 91 -16.56 -10.59 -1.87
N SER A 92 -16.65 -11.55 -2.80
CA SER A 92 -16.43 -12.98 -2.54
C SER A 92 -15.00 -13.26 -2.05
N LEU A 93 -13.99 -12.58 -2.60
CA LEU A 93 -12.61 -12.72 -2.19
C LEU A 93 -12.41 -12.21 -0.76
N THR A 94 -12.90 -11.01 -0.46
CA THR A 94 -12.82 -10.45 0.91
C THR A 94 -13.53 -11.35 1.93
N LYS A 95 -14.69 -11.91 1.58
CA LYS A 95 -15.41 -12.86 2.44
C LYS A 95 -14.61 -14.13 2.69
N ALA A 96 -13.92 -14.67 1.68
CA ALA A 96 -13.07 -15.85 1.85
C ALA A 96 -11.87 -15.56 2.76
N VAL A 97 -11.22 -14.40 2.60
CA VAL A 97 -10.12 -13.97 3.49
C VAL A 97 -10.60 -13.85 4.94
N VAL A 98 -11.75 -13.19 5.17
CA VAL A 98 -12.36 -13.07 6.51
C VAL A 98 -12.70 -14.44 7.09
N ALA A 99 -13.26 -15.35 6.29
CA ALA A 99 -13.59 -16.70 6.74
C ALA A 99 -12.35 -17.47 7.21
N HIS A 100 -11.23 -17.39 6.49
CA HIS A 100 -9.98 -18.03 6.89
C HIS A 100 -9.35 -17.40 8.15
N LEU A 101 -9.53 -16.10 8.36
CA LEU A 101 -8.99 -15.40 9.54
C LEU A 101 -9.85 -15.59 10.79
N LYS A 102 -11.14 -15.87 10.62
CA LYS A 102 -12.11 -15.97 11.73
C LYS A 102 -11.71 -17.02 12.76
N GLU A 103 -11.27 -18.20 12.33
CA GLU A 103 -10.97 -19.32 13.23
C GLU A 103 -9.79 -19.05 14.18
N GLN A 104 -8.81 -18.25 13.74
CA GLN A 104 -7.56 -18.03 14.48
C GLN A 104 -7.51 -16.69 15.22
N HIS A 105 -8.28 -15.70 14.76
CA HIS A 105 -8.14 -14.32 15.21
C HIS A 105 -9.47 -13.64 15.57
N GLU A 106 -10.58 -14.39 15.60
CA GLU A 106 -11.93 -13.87 15.88
C GLU A 106 -12.30 -12.69 14.96
N ILE A 107 -11.72 -12.67 13.75
CA ILE A 107 -11.93 -11.62 12.76
C ILE A 107 -13.33 -11.74 12.16
N THR A 108 -14.02 -10.60 12.11
CA THR A 108 -15.30 -10.42 11.43
C THR A 108 -15.13 -9.50 10.21
N PRO A 109 -16.15 -9.38 9.33
CA PRO A 109 -16.07 -8.43 8.22
C PRO A 109 -15.79 -6.97 8.64
N ALA A 110 -16.12 -6.58 9.88
CA ALA A 110 -15.84 -5.23 10.39
C ALA A 110 -14.34 -4.99 10.68
N ASN A 111 -13.54 -6.05 10.74
CA ASN A 111 -12.13 -5.98 11.09
C ASN A 111 -11.20 -5.88 9.88
N VAL A 112 -11.67 -6.15 8.65
CA VAL A 112 -10.80 -6.27 7.48
C VAL A 112 -11.27 -5.35 6.35
N VAL A 113 -10.34 -4.53 5.86
CA VAL A 113 -10.51 -3.74 4.65
C VAL A 113 -9.48 -4.20 3.62
N VAL A 114 -9.94 -4.48 2.39
CA VAL A 114 -9.06 -4.79 1.25
C VAL A 114 -9.26 -3.72 0.19
N CYS A 115 -8.22 -2.92 -0.04
CA CYS A 115 -8.16 -1.86 -1.03
C CYS A 115 -7.34 -2.32 -2.23
N SER A 116 -7.88 -2.14 -3.43
CA SER A 116 -7.12 -2.34 -4.67
C SER A 116 -6.42 -1.04 -5.05
N THR A 117 -5.18 -1.12 -5.55
CA THR A 117 -4.50 0.05 -6.17
C THR A 117 -5.11 0.41 -7.52
N HIS A 118 -6.04 -0.39 -8.02
CA HIS A 118 -6.69 -0.24 -9.32
C HIS A 118 -5.70 -0.23 -10.49
N THR A 119 -4.58 -0.96 -10.40
CA THR A 119 -3.66 -1.15 -11.54
C THR A 119 -4.33 -1.98 -12.63
N HIS A 120 -4.20 -1.53 -13.88
CA HIS A 120 -4.68 -2.24 -15.07
C HIS A 120 -3.65 -3.24 -15.62
N ALA A 121 -2.52 -3.41 -14.94
CA ALA A 121 -1.43 -4.31 -15.33
C ALA A 121 -1.28 -5.45 -14.30
N ALA A 122 -2.40 -6.01 -13.83
CA ALA A 122 -2.42 -7.10 -12.86
C ALA A 122 -3.39 -8.22 -13.28
N PRO A 123 -3.21 -9.45 -12.75
CA PRO A 123 -3.99 -10.60 -13.18
C PRO A 123 -5.48 -10.43 -12.89
N MET A 124 -6.32 -10.93 -13.80
CA MET A 124 -7.77 -10.95 -13.69
C MET A 124 -8.21 -11.82 -12.51
N LEU A 125 -9.28 -11.38 -11.84
CA LEU A 125 -9.92 -12.10 -10.75
C LEU A 125 -11.35 -12.47 -11.12
N THR A 126 -11.79 -13.63 -10.62
CA THR A 126 -13.16 -14.11 -10.81
C THR A 126 -14.14 -13.12 -10.19
N GLY A 127 -15.06 -12.59 -11.00
CA GLY A 127 -16.06 -11.60 -10.57
C GLY A 127 -15.62 -10.14 -10.65
N VAL A 128 -14.42 -9.84 -11.18
CA VAL A 128 -13.99 -8.46 -11.47
C VAL A 128 -14.06 -8.20 -12.97
N LEU A 129 -14.89 -7.25 -13.38
CA LEU A 129 -15.09 -6.85 -14.79
C LEU A 129 -15.31 -8.08 -15.73
N PRO A 130 -16.26 -8.98 -15.44
CA PRO A 130 -16.40 -10.26 -16.15
C PRO A 130 -16.65 -10.11 -17.66
N ASN A 131 -17.20 -8.97 -18.09
CA ASN A 131 -17.55 -8.70 -19.49
C ASN A 131 -16.50 -7.84 -20.22
N ILE A 132 -15.32 -7.61 -19.63
CA ILE A 132 -14.32 -6.65 -20.12
C ILE A 132 -13.88 -6.92 -21.56
N TYR A 133 -13.81 -8.19 -21.97
CA TYR A 133 -13.34 -8.59 -23.31
C TYR A 133 -14.44 -8.68 -24.36
N THR A 134 -15.68 -8.29 -24.03
CA THR A 134 -16.84 -8.36 -24.95
C THR A 134 -17.14 -9.76 -25.50
N LYS A 135 -16.60 -10.79 -24.86
CA LYS A 135 -16.83 -12.21 -25.12
C LYS A 135 -16.79 -12.99 -23.81
N ASP A 136 -17.40 -14.16 -23.79
CA ASP A 136 -17.22 -15.11 -22.70
C ASP A 136 -15.80 -15.68 -22.71
N LEU A 137 -15.27 -15.92 -21.52
CA LEU A 137 -14.03 -16.69 -21.37
C LEU A 137 -14.32 -18.16 -21.67
N SER A 138 -13.41 -18.80 -22.40
CA SER A 138 -13.35 -20.25 -22.52
C SER A 138 -13.10 -20.91 -21.15
N HIS A 139 -13.38 -22.21 -21.06
CA HIS A 139 -13.15 -22.97 -19.82
C HIS A 139 -11.69 -22.91 -19.34
N SER A 140 -10.72 -22.96 -20.26
CA SER A 140 -9.30 -22.87 -19.93
C SER A 140 -8.88 -21.48 -19.48
N GLU A 141 -9.41 -20.42 -20.12
CA GLU A 141 -9.19 -19.04 -19.69
C GLU A 141 -9.77 -18.81 -18.28
N GLN A 142 -10.99 -19.26 -18.02
CA GLN A 142 -11.62 -19.15 -16.70
C GLN A 142 -10.85 -19.93 -15.62
N ALA A 143 -10.34 -21.13 -15.94
CA ALA A 143 -9.53 -21.92 -15.00
C ALA A 143 -8.25 -21.19 -14.56
N VAL A 144 -7.61 -20.41 -15.44
CA VAL A 144 -6.45 -19.57 -15.09
C VAL A 144 -6.85 -18.45 -14.14
N VAL A 145 -7.99 -17.79 -14.38
CA VAL A 145 -8.54 -16.73 -13.52
C VAL A 145 -8.91 -17.29 -12.13
N ASP A 146 -9.55 -18.46 -12.09
CA ASP A 146 -9.93 -19.12 -10.83
C ASP A 146 -8.70 -19.55 -10.03
N ARG A 147 -7.66 -20.09 -10.69
CA ARG A 147 -6.39 -20.43 -10.05
C ARG A 147 -5.77 -19.21 -9.37
N TYR A 148 -5.61 -18.10 -10.10
CA TYR A 148 -5.02 -16.89 -9.52
C TYR A 148 -5.89 -16.29 -8.41
N THR A 149 -7.21 -16.36 -8.54
CA THR A 149 -8.14 -15.92 -7.48
C THR A 149 -7.93 -16.73 -6.20
N GLY A 150 -7.77 -18.05 -6.30
CA GLY A 150 -7.45 -18.93 -5.17
C GLY A 150 -6.08 -18.61 -4.53
N ASP A 151 -5.05 -18.44 -5.36
CA ASP A 151 -3.70 -18.07 -4.89
C ASP A 151 -3.72 -16.72 -4.15
N LEU A 152 -4.44 -15.73 -4.69
CA LEU A 152 -4.56 -14.41 -4.06
C LEU A 152 -5.29 -14.48 -2.73
N ILE A 153 -6.38 -15.25 -2.61
CA ILE A 153 -7.07 -15.47 -1.33
C ILE A 153 -6.08 -15.98 -0.28
N GLN A 154 -5.30 -17.01 -0.61
CA GLN A 154 -4.31 -17.57 0.32
C GLN A 154 -3.24 -16.54 0.70
N LYS A 155 -2.68 -15.83 -0.27
CA LYS A 155 -1.65 -14.80 -0.01
C LYS A 155 -2.19 -13.64 0.83
N LEU A 156 -3.44 -13.20 0.61
CA LEU A 156 -4.06 -12.16 1.43
C LEU A 156 -4.35 -12.64 2.86
N THR A 157 -4.75 -13.90 3.05
CA THR A 157 -4.85 -14.50 4.39
C THR A 157 -3.50 -14.52 5.09
N ILE A 158 -2.44 -14.97 4.41
CA ILE A 158 -1.08 -15.06 4.97
C ILE A 158 -0.55 -13.69 5.37
N VAL A 159 -0.64 -12.68 4.49
CA VAL A 159 -0.09 -11.34 4.81
C VAL A 159 -0.86 -10.66 5.93
N ALA A 160 -2.17 -10.90 6.05
CA ALA A 160 -2.95 -10.44 7.19
C ALA A 160 -2.49 -11.09 8.50
N GLN A 161 -2.29 -12.42 8.50
CA GLN A 161 -1.77 -13.15 9.67
C GLN A 161 -0.38 -12.66 10.07
N GLN A 162 0.51 -12.45 9.10
CA GLN A 162 1.86 -11.93 9.33
C GLN A 162 1.82 -10.52 9.93
N ALA A 163 0.96 -9.64 9.42
CA ALA A 163 0.79 -8.30 9.98
C ALA A 163 0.25 -8.36 11.42
N ILE A 164 -0.68 -9.27 11.73
CA ILE A 164 -1.18 -9.46 13.11
C ILE A 164 -0.07 -9.97 14.02
N GLN A 165 0.75 -10.91 13.56
CA GLN A 165 1.86 -11.50 14.33
C GLN A 165 3.02 -10.52 14.57
N ASP A 166 3.25 -9.59 13.65
CA ASP A 166 4.27 -8.53 13.75
C ASP A 166 3.83 -7.35 14.66
N ALA A 167 2.64 -7.43 15.28
CA ALA A 167 2.12 -6.37 16.11
C ALA A 167 3.01 -6.07 17.33
N GLN A 168 3.54 -4.85 17.36
CA GLN A 168 4.45 -4.36 18.39
C GLN A 168 4.13 -2.89 18.70
N PRO A 169 4.60 -2.33 19.84
CA PRO A 169 4.35 -0.94 20.19
C PRO A 169 4.75 0.02 19.06
N ALA A 170 3.87 0.96 18.73
CA ALA A 170 4.09 1.93 17.66
C ALA A 170 3.44 3.29 17.96
N LEU A 171 3.99 4.32 17.32
CA LEU A 171 3.44 5.67 17.26
C LEU A 171 2.86 5.92 15.87
N LEU A 172 1.65 6.44 15.82
CA LEU A 172 1.00 6.83 14.57
C LEU A 172 1.07 8.35 14.38
N GLU A 173 1.50 8.76 13.21
CA GLU A 173 1.48 10.16 12.76
C GLU A 173 0.67 10.26 11.48
N TRP A 174 -0.10 11.33 11.33
CA TRP A 174 -0.85 11.58 10.10
C TRP A 174 -0.62 13.01 9.62
N GLY A 175 -0.75 13.20 8.31
CA GLY A 175 -0.68 14.51 7.68
C GLY A 175 -1.28 14.46 6.28
N ILE A 176 -1.38 15.62 5.65
CA ILE A 176 -1.85 15.76 4.27
C ILE A 176 -0.76 16.48 3.49
N GLY A 177 -0.20 15.80 2.50
CA GLY A 177 0.69 16.38 1.49
C GLY A 177 -0.10 16.79 0.23
N THR A 178 0.62 17.05 -0.85
CA THR A 178 0.01 17.41 -2.13
C THR A 178 0.71 16.71 -3.28
N ALA A 179 -0.06 16.10 -4.19
CA ALA A 179 0.42 15.58 -5.47
C ALA A 179 -0.47 16.09 -6.60
N THR A 180 0.13 16.50 -7.72
CA THR A 180 -0.58 17.26 -8.77
C THR A 180 -0.65 16.55 -10.12
N PHE A 181 -0.32 15.26 -10.19
CA PHE A 181 -0.29 14.53 -11.45
C PHE A 181 -1.65 13.99 -11.89
N ALA A 182 -2.67 13.96 -11.03
CA ALA A 182 -4.03 13.65 -11.42
C ALA A 182 -4.63 14.75 -12.33
N LYS A 183 -5.50 14.34 -13.26
CA LYS A 183 -6.35 15.22 -14.07
C LYS A 183 -7.73 14.61 -14.27
N ASN A 184 -8.76 15.45 -14.23
CA ASN A 184 -10.11 15.01 -14.53
C ASN A 184 -10.25 14.64 -16.03
N ARG A 185 -10.59 13.38 -16.29
CA ARG A 185 -10.73 12.81 -17.65
C ARG A 185 -12.12 12.96 -18.25
N ARG A 186 -13.09 13.44 -17.47
CA ARG A 186 -14.49 13.61 -17.88
C ARG A 186 -14.83 15.07 -18.18
N ASN A 187 -14.21 15.99 -17.47
CA ASN A 187 -14.31 17.42 -17.70
C ASN A 187 -12.94 18.07 -17.46
N ILE A 188 -12.38 18.73 -18.47
CA ILE A 188 -11.04 19.35 -18.37
C ILE A 188 -10.96 20.45 -17.31
N THR A 189 -12.10 21.08 -16.97
CA THR A 189 -12.21 22.06 -15.88
C THR A 189 -12.91 21.47 -14.65
N GLY A 190 -13.10 20.15 -14.61
CA GLY A 190 -13.69 19.44 -13.48
C GLY A 190 -12.75 19.43 -12.27
N PRO A 191 -13.27 19.09 -11.09
CA PRO A 191 -12.44 19.04 -9.88
C PRO A 191 -11.39 17.94 -10.00
N THR A 192 -10.24 18.21 -9.40
CA THR A 192 -9.20 17.23 -9.10
C THR A 192 -8.85 17.37 -7.64
N ASP A 193 -8.78 16.23 -6.94
CA ASP A 193 -8.32 16.15 -5.57
C ASP A 193 -6.80 15.98 -5.57
N TYR A 194 -6.10 16.97 -5.04
CA TYR A 194 -4.64 16.97 -4.94
C TYR A 194 -4.14 16.58 -3.55
N ASP A 195 -5.04 16.32 -2.60
CA ASP A 195 -4.65 15.94 -1.26
C ASP A 195 -3.99 14.56 -1.28
N LEU A 196 -2.86 14.47 -0.59
CA LEU A 196 -2.09 13.26 -0.43
C LEU A 196 -2.08 12.89 1.06
N PRO A 197 -3.17 12.32 1.61
CA PRO A 197 -3.19 11.88 3.00
C PRO A 197 -2.13 10.81 3.24
N ILE A 198 -1.38 10.98 4.33
CA ILE A 198 -0.28 10.10 4.73
C ILE A 198 -0.51 9.67 6.18
N LEU A 199 -0.38 8.37 6.44
CA LEU A 199 -0.27 7.80 7.77
C LEU A 199 1.08 7.11 7.90
N ARG A 200 1.86 7.48 8.91
CA ARG A 200 3.17 6.92 9.21
C ARG A 200 3.12 6.13 10.51
N VAL A 201 3.61 4.90 10.47
CA VAL A 201 3.82 4.03 11.63
C VAL A 201 5.29 4.13 12.03
N LYS A 202 5.56 4.55 13.26
CA LYS A 202 6.93 4.61 13.82
C LYS A 202 7.10 3.62 14.98
N SER A 203 8.31 3.09 15.13
CA SER A 203 8.71 2.42 16.37
C SER A 203 8.80 3.44 17.53
N PRO A 204 8.85 2.98 18.80
CA PRO A 204 9.06 3.86 19.95
C PRO A 204 10.38 4.65 19.87
N GLU A 205 11.38 4.11 19.17
CA GLU A 205 12.68 4.74 18.92
C GLU A 205 12.63 5.78 17.77
N GLY A 206 11.45 5.97 17.16
CA GLY A 206 11.22 6.97 16.12
C GLY A 206 11.49 6.51 14.68
N LYS A 207 11.87 5.24 14.46
CA LYS A 207 12.12 4.70 13.11
C LYS A 207 10.82 4.46 12.35
N SER A 208 10.72 4.88 11.08
CA SER A 208 9.59 4.51 10.21
C SER A 208 9.55 2.99 10.01
N ARG A 209 8.41 2.38 10.30
CA ARG A 209 8.13 0.97 10.00
C ARG A 209 7.20 0.81 8.80
N ALA A 210 6.20 1.68 8.69
CA ALA A 210 5.36 1.73 7.50
C ALA A 210 4.85 3.12 7.18
N ILE A 211 4.52 3.33 5.90
CA ILE A 211 3.82 4.51 5.39
C ILE A 211 2.66 4.05 4.52
N LEU A 212 1.48 4.57 4.82
CA LEU A 212 0.29 4.46 3.99
C LEU A 212 0.06 5.82 3.31
N VAL A 213 -0.06 5.82 1.99
CA VAL A 213 -0.37 6.99 1.18
C VAL A 213 -1.72 6.80 0.49
N GLY A 214 -2.59 7.79 0.55
CA GLY A 214 -3.81 7.85 -0.26
C GLY A 214 -3.65 8.85 -1.40
N TYR A 215 -4.14 8.52 -2.61
CA TYR A 215 -4.24 9.51 -3.70
C TYR A 215 -5.41 9.24 -4.64
N ALA A 216 -6.12 10.29 -5.05
CA ALA A 216 -7.28 10.21 -5.94
C ALA A 216 -6.85 10.16 -7.42
N CYS A 217 -6.26 9.05 -7.85
CA CYS A 217 -5.87 8.83 -9.23
C CYS A 217 -5.98 7.36 -9.64
N HIS A 218 -6.47 7.11 -10.84
CA HIS A 218 -6.49 5.78 -11.43
C HIS A 218 -5.07 5.30 -11.75
N CYS A 219 -4.74 4.03 -11.50
CA CYS A 219 -3.48 3.40 -11.95
C CYS A 219 -3.57 2.97 -13.42
N THR A 220 -3.58 3.99 -14.29
CA THR A 220 -3.69 3.86 -15.77
C THR A 220 -2.60 4.66 -16.49
N THR A 221 -1.44 4.84 -15.85
CA THR A 221 -0.28 5.42 -16.52
C THR A 221 0.10 4.55 -17.70
N LEU A 222 0.13 3.24 -17.48
CA LEU A 222 0.35 2.22 -18.47
C LEU A 222 -0.95 2.00 -19.26
N GLY A 223 -0.84 2.01 -20.59
CA GLY A 223 -1.92 1.60 -21.48
C GLY A 223 -2.21 0.10 -21.42
N GLY A 224 -2.76 -0.47 -22.49
CA GLY A 224 -3.03 -1.90 -22.63
C GLY A 224 -1.78 -2.76 -22.77
N VAL A 225 -0.75 -2.50 -21.97
CA VAL A 225 0.57 -3.15 -22.01
C VAL A 225 0.46 -4.66 -21.77
N PRO A 226 1.34 -5.48 -22.38
CA PRO A 226 1.35 -6.93 -22.24
C PRO A 226 2.31 -7.40 -21.13
N PHE A 227 2.36 -6.70 -20.00
CA PHE A 227 3.21 -7.07 -18.85
C PHE A 227 2.56 -6.67 -17.52
N MET A 228 3.01 -7.32 -16.45
CA MET A 228 2.56 -7.05 -15.09
C MET A 228 3.33 -5.89 -14.45
N SER A 229 2.62 -5.00 -13.76
CA SER A 229 3.17 -3.85 -13.06
C SER A 229 2.19 -3.26 -12.04
N GLY A 230 2.71 -2.68 -10.96
CA GLY A 230 1.94 -1.91 -9.99
C GLY A 230 1.50 -0.52 -10.50
N ASP A 231 1.88 -0.15 -11.73
CA ASP A 231 1.70 1.19 -12.33
C ASP A 231 2.35 2.27 -11.43
N TRP A 232 1.89 3.52 -11.48
CA TRP A 232 2.46 4.60 -10.68
C TRP A 232 2.45 4.29 -9.18
N ALA A 233 1.45 3.57 -8.68
CA ALA A 233 1.35 3.23 -7.25
C ALA A 233 2.47 2.28 -6.83
N GLY A 234 2.83 1.30 -7.67
CA GLY A 234 3.97 0.42 -7.42
C GLY A 234 5.29 1.17 -7.48
N CYS A 235 5.47 2.05 -8.47
CA CYS A 235 6.64 2.94 -8.55
C CYS A 235 6.78 3.84 -7.31
N ALA A 236 5.70 4.49 -6.88
CA ALA A 236 5.70 5.33 -5.68
C ALA A 236 6.10 4.55 -4.43
N VAL A 237 5.65 3.31 -4.30
CA VAL A 237 6.08 2.44 -3.20
C VAL A 237 7.58 2.15 -3.28
N GLU A 238 8.12 1.80 -4.45
CA GLU A 238 9.56 1.56 -4.60
C GLU A 238 10.39 2.78 -4.22
N GLU A 239 10.03 3.98 -4.68
CA GLU A 239 10.76 5.21 -4.39
C GLU A 239 10.66 5.58 -2.89
N ILE A 240 9.48 5.47 -2.27
CA ILE A 240 9.32 5.72 -0.82
C ILE A 240 10.14 4.71 0.01
N GLU A 241 10.15 3.43 -0.37
CA GLU A 241 10.94 2.40 0.33
C GLU A 241 12.45 2.61 0.14
N ALA A 242 12.88 3.14 -1.01
CA ALA A 242 14.27 3.51 -1.29
C ALA A 242 14.73 4.70 -0.44
N ASP A 243 13.89 5.74 -0.33
CA ASP A 243 14.15 6.94 0.49
C ASP A 243 14.11 6.65 2.00
N LEU A 244 13.39 5.60 2.41
CA LEU A 244 13.22 5.21 3.81
C LEU A 244 13.59 3.73 4.04
N PRO A 245 14.89 3.38 4.06
CA PRO A 245 15.33 2.00 4.22
C PRO A 245 14.76 1.30 5.45
N GLY A 246 14.10 0.16 5.22
CA GLY A 246 13.45 -0.64 6.26
C GLY A 246 12.05 -0.18 6.66
N CYS A 247 11.48 0.79 5.96
CA CYS A 247 10.07 1.14 6.02
C CYS A 247 9.31 0.43 4.90
N MET A 248 8.13 -0.13 5.20
CA MET A 248 7.21 -0.64 4.18
C MET A 248 6.27 0.48 3.71
N ALA A 249 6.20 0.77 2.41
CA ALA A 249 5.22 1.72 1.89
C ALA A 249 4.03 1.00 1.25
N MET A 250 2.83 1.59 1.30
CA MET A 250 1.64 1.10 0.61
C MET A 250 0.77 2.27 0.14
N VAL A 251 0.12 2.08 -1.01
CA VAL A 251 -0.79 3.07 -1.60
C VAL A 251 -2.22 2.56 -1.55
N VAL A 252 -3.18 3.43 -1.25
CA VAL A 252 -4.61 3.21 -1.45
C VAL A 252 -5.18 4.29 -2.37
N ILE A 253 -6.14 3.93 -3.21
CA ILE A 253 -6.75 4.89 -4.13
C ILE A 253 -7.91 5.60 -3.43
N GLY A 254 -7.90 6.93 -3.52
CA GLY A 254 -9.01 7.79 -3.09
C GLY A 254 -10.17 7.80 -4.10
N CYS A 255 -10.87 8.92 -4.21
CA CYS A 255 -11.95 9.11 -5.19
C CYS A 255 -11.41 9.33 -6.63
N GLY A 256 -10.68 8.35 -7.18
CA GLY A 256 -9.93 8.49 -8.44
C GLY A 256 -10.65 8.08 -9.73
N ALA A 257 -11.97 7.83 -9.70
CA ALA A 257 -12.69 7.21 -10.84
C ALA A 257 -12.66 8.06 -12.13
N ASP A 258 -12.80 9.37 -12.00
CA ASP A 258 -12.71 10.34 -13.08
C ASP A 258 -11.32 10.99 -13.20
N GLN A 259 -10.34 10.53 -12.43
CA GLN A 259 -8.99 11.10 -12.37
C GLN A 259 -7.98 10.17 -13.05
N ASN A 260 -7.44 10.59 -14.20
CA ASN A 260 -6.33 9.88 -14.85
C ASN A 260 -4.99 10.55 -14.51
N PRO A 261 -3.87 9.83 -14.62
CA PRO A 261 -2.55 10.46 -14.61
C PRO A 261 -2.38 11.41 -15.80
N LYS A 262 -1.69 12.53 -15.58
CA LYS A 262 -1.39 13.54 -16.62
C LYS A 262 -0.49 12.94 -17.69
N PHE A 263 0.61 12.32 -17.27
CA PHE A 263 1.55 11.59 -18.12
C PHE A 263 1.10 10.13 -18.23
N ARG A 264 1.13 9.58 -19.44
CA ARG A 264 0.74 8.18 -19.74
C ARG A 264 1.66 7.65 -20.84
N GLY A 265 1.92 6.36 -20.84
CA GLY A 265 2.81 5.70 -21.79
C GLY A 265 2.56 4.19 -21.85
N ASP A 266 3.45 3.49 -22.53
CA ASP A 266 3.40 2.05 -22.79
C ASP A 266 4.63 1.30 -22.26
N ASP A 267 5.48 1.96 -21.49
CA ASP A 267 6.64 1.39 -20.81
C ASP A 267 6.65 1.69 -19.30
N GLN A 268 7.44 0.92 -18.53
CA GLN A 268 7.58 1.09 -17.08
C GLN A 268 8.20 2.45 -16.69
N GLY A 269 9.01 3.05 -17.56
CA GLY A 269 9.57 4.38 -17.35
C GLY A 269 8.47 5.44 -17.22
N ALA A 270 7.37 5.29 -17.97
CA ALA A 270 6.22 6.18 -17.86
C ALA A 270 5.55 6.11 -16.48
N ALA A 271 5.41 4.91 -15.92
CA ALA A 271 4.88 4.72 -14.57
C ALA A 271 5.76 5.42 -13.52
N ARG A 272 7.09 5.42 -13.70
CA ARG A 272 8.05 6.11 -12.80
C ARG A 272 7.97 7.65 -12.87
N VAL A 273 7.39 8.24 -13.91
CA VAL A 273 7.22 9.71 -13.97
C VAL A 273 6.13 10.20 -13.02
N ASN A 274 5.08 9.38 -12.81
CA ASN A 274 3.99 9.71 -11.89
C ASN A 274 4.17 9.12 -10.49
N GLY A 275 5.00 8.07 -10.38
CA GLY A 275 5.33 7.39 -9.12
C GLY A 275 6.37 8.14 -8.31
#